data_AF-A0A496S8C7-F1
#
_entry.id   AF-A0A496S8C7-F1
#
_cell.length_a   1.000
_cell.length_b   1.000
_cell.length_c   1.000
_cell.angle_alpha   90.00
_cell.angle_beta   90.00
_cell.angle_gamma   90.00
#
_symmetry.space_group_name_H-M   'P 1'
#
loop_
_entity.id
_entity.type
_entity.pdbx_description
1 polymer ?
#
loop_
_entity_poly.entity_id
_entity_poly.type
_entity_poly.pdbx_seq_one_letter_code
_entity_poly.pdbx_strand_id
1 'polypeptide(L)'
;MIYLFGSLVFFLLQAFFSASEMSFISSGLLKLARRQHKDERAKLAYQLISNPERFLATTLVGTNLSVVVSSTLATYFLIRLGITNSNLWITFLFTPVVVIFAELVPKNIGRNYREKLATYLARPFTFFQALFSPFVYAVEKVSVSLTEFFLGRERRRSLFVTKEEIKALIAEGEKEGVLEKGEKEAIEDVFQFRETKLKDVCIPLKEVKTLDYNYPVEKVKEIARVYKFTRYPVFKNKVIVGYLNIFDLFYRESKDWHTLIRPITHLGGSQRLYQAFYILKAKRESMAVVMKGKKSLGIVTLESLMREILDSIAK
;
A
#
# COMPACT_ATOMS: atom_id res chain seq x y z
N MET A 1 -18.08 -52.95 4.23
CA MET A 1 -18.03 -51.99 5.35
C MET A 1 -16.73 -51.20 5.40
N ILE A 2 -15.55 -51.84 5.45
CA ILE A 2 -14.27 -51.11 5.56
C ILE A 2 -14.00 -50.11 4.42
N TYR A 3 -14.33 -50.47 3.18
CA TYR A 3 -14.14 -49.60 2.01
C TYR A 3 -15.07 -48.38 2.01
N LEU A 4 -16.33 -48.56 2.43
CA LEU A 4 -17.28 -47.47 2.57
C LEU A 4 -16.84 -46.49 3.67
N PHE A 5 -16.40 -47.03 4.81
CA PHE A 5 -15.87 -46.21 5.90
C PHE A 5 -14.64 -45.43 5.45
N GLY A 6 -13.67 -46.08 4.78
CA GLY A 6 -12.50 -45.40 4.24
C GLY A 6 -12.88 -44.31 3.22
N SER A 7 -13.84 -44.59 2.32
CA SER A 7 -14.34 -43.60 1.36
C SER A 7 -14.92 -42.36 2.05
N LEU A 8 -15.72 -42.56 3.11
CA LEU A 8 -16.30 -41.48 3.91
C LEU A 8 -15.23 -40.66 4.65
N VAL A 9 -14.20 -41.31 5.19
CA VAL A 9 -13.09 -40.60 5.85
C VAL A 9 -12.36 -39.68 4.86
N PHE A 10 -12.04 -40.16 3.68
CA PHE A 10 -11.39 -39.33 2.66
C PHE A 10 -12.32 -38.27 2.07
N PHE A 11 -13.62 -38.52 2.00
CA PHE A 11 -14.62 -37.50 1.65
C PHE A 11 -14.60 -36.33 2.65
N LEU A 12 -14.60 -36.63 3.95
CA LEU A 12 -14.49 -35.60 4.99
C LEU A 12 -13.14 -34.89 4.97
N LEU A 13 -12.06 -35.62 4.64
CA LEU A 13 -10.73 -35.04 4.50
C LEU A 13 -10.66 -34.05 3.32
N GLN A 14 -11.32 -34.35 2.20
CA GLN A 14 -11.47 -33.41 1.09
C GLN A 14 -12.24 -32.16 1.52
N ALA A 15 -13.34 -32.32 2.26
CA ALA A 15 -14.11 -31.20 2.81
C ALA A 15 -13.24 -30.32 3.72
N PHE A 16 -12.41 -30.94 4.57
CA PHE A 16 -11.45 -30.24 5.42
C PHE A 16 -10.44 -29.41 4.61
N PHE A 17 -9.82 -29.98 3.57
CA PHE A 17 -8.86 -29.25 2.75
C PHE A 17 -9.52 -28.11 1.96
N SER A 18 -10.71 -28.36 1.40
CA SER A 18 -11.49 -27.34 0.66
C SER A 18 -11.95 -26.17 1.54
N ALA A 19 -12.40 -26.45 2.76
CA ALA A 19 -12.75 -25.41 3.74
C ALA A 19 -11.52 -24.65 4.21
N SER A 20 -10.41 -25.36 4.46
CA SER A 20 -9.12 -24.75 4.82
C SER A 20 -8.71 -23.76 3.74
N GLU A 21 -8.56 -24.21 2.49
CA GLU A 21 -8.19 -23.38 1.33
C GLU A 21 -8.93 -22.03 1.33
N MET A 22 -10.26 -22.09 1.30
CA MET A 22 -11.07 -20.89 1.16
C MET A 22 -11.01 -20.02 2.42
N SER A 23 -10.94 -20.62 3.62
CA SER A 23 -10.82 -19.85 4.87
C SER A 23 -9.50 -19.09 4.97
N PHE A 24 -8.37 -19.71 4.64
CA PHE A 24 -7.07 -19.06 4.66
C PHE A 24 -7.02 -17.94 3.62
N ILE A 25 -7.36 -18.24 2.35
CA ILE A 25 -7.31 -17.25 1.27
C ILE A 25 -8.20 -16.02 1.57
N SER A 26 -9.37 -16.23 2.17
CA SER A 26 -10.30 -15.13 2.46
C SER A 26 -10.04 -14.39 3.78
N SER A 27 -9.29 -14.97 4.73
CA SER A 27 -9.06 -14.39 6.07
C SER A 27 -8.24 -13.10 6.09
N GLY A 28 -7.45 -12.84 5.03
CA GLY A 28 -6.61 -11.65 4.91
C GLY A 28 -5.33 -11.74 5.75
N LEU A 29 -4.16 -11.70 5.09
CA LEU A 29 -2.84 -11.82 5.73
C LEU A 29 -2.62 -10.84 6.89
N LEU A 30 -3.10 -9.60 6.73
CA LEU A 30 -2.89 -8.49 7.66
C LEU A 30 -3.67 -8.65 8.97
N LYS A 31 -4.87 -9.23 8.91
CA LYS A 31 -5.68 -9.52 10.09
C LYS A 31 -5.07 -10.64 10.92
N LEU A 32 -4.57 -11.70 10.27
CA LEU A 32 -3.81 -12.76 10.94
C LEU A 32 -2.51 -12.23 11.54
N ALA A 33 -1.79 -11.35 10.83
CA ALA A 33 -0.57 -10.71 11.33
C ALA A 33 -0.80 -9.88 12.60
N ARG A 34 -1.95 -9.19 12.72
CA ARG A 34 -2.31 -8.47 13.96
C ARG A 34 -2.60 -9.41 15.12
N ARG A 35 -3.25 -10.54 14.87
CA ARG A 35 -3.65 -11.50 15.91
C ARG A 35 -2.53 -12.43 16.38
N GLN A 36 -1.47 -12.60 15.59
CA GLN A 36 -0.39 -13.55 15.89
C GLN A 36 0.30 -13.32 17.24
N HIS A 37 0.31 -12.09 17.76
CA HIS A 37 0.93 -11.74 19.04
C HIS A 37 0.06 -12.12 20.26
N LYS A 38 -1.21 -12.46 20.05
CA LYS A 38 -2.19 -12.76 21.11
C LYS A 38 -2.71 -14.20 21.07
N ASP A 39 -2.59 -14.88 19.93
CA ASP A 39 -3.18 -16.19 19.68
C ASP A 39 -2.21 -17.09 18.90
N GLU A 40 -1.76 -18.18 19.53
CA GLU A 40 -0.85 -19.15 18.90
C GLU A 40 -1.44 -19.79 17.63
N ARG A 41 -2.77 -19.95 17.57
CA ARG A 41 -3.44 -20.48 16.38
C ARG A 41 -3.40 -19.48 15.23
N ALA A 42 -3.55 -18.19 15.54
CA ALA A 42 -3.38 -17.13 14.56
C ALA A 42 -1.93 -17.02 14.07
N LYS A 43 -0.95 -17.28 14.94
CA LYS A 43 0.47 -17.37 14.55
C LYS A 43 0.72 -18.50 13.56
N LEU A 44 0.20 -19.70 13.82
CA LEU A 44 0.30 -20.82 12.88
C LEU A 44 -0.40 -20.51 11.56
N ALA A 45 -1.60 -19.95 11.61
CA ALA A 45 -2.34 -19.55 10.42
C ALA A 45 -1.56 -18.55 9.57
N TYR A 46 -0.95 -17.55 10.22
CA TYR A 46 -0.09 -16.56 9.57
C TYR A 46 1.14 -17.21 8.90
N GLN A 47 1.83 -18.13 9.59
CA GLN A 47 2.99 -18.83 9.04
C GLN A 47 2.64 -19.67 7.79
N LEU A 48 1.48 -20.34 7.80
CA LEU A 48 0.99 -21.12 6.68
C LEU A 48 0.74 -20.25 5.45
N ILE A 49 -0.03 -19.17 5.61
CA ILE A 49 -0.40 -18.31 4.48
C ILE A 49 0.75 -17.40 3.99
N SER A 50 1.76 -17.17 4.83
CA SER A 50 2.98 -16.42 4.45
C SER A 50 3.82 -17.16 3.41
N ASN A 51 3.63 -18.48 3.24
CA ASN A 51 4.24 -19.29 2.20
C ASN A 51 3.16 -19.86 1.27
N PRO A 52 2.55 -19.02 0.40
CA PRO A 52 1.37 -19.40 -0.38
C PRO A 52 1.63 -20.58 -1.32
N GLU A 53 2.84 -20.71 -1.88
CA GLU A 53 3.21 -21.84 -2.74
C GLU A 53 3.09 -23.17 -2.00
N ARG A 54 3.72 -23.27 -0.82
CA ARG A 54 3.69 -24.48 0.01
C ARG A 54 2.28 -24.77 0.53
N PHE A 55 1.53 -23.74 0.90
CA PHE A 55 0.14 -23.87 1.35
C PHE A 55 -0.78 -24.41 0.24
N LEU A 56 -0.72 -23.81 -0.95
CA LEU A 56 -1.51 -24.22 -2.11
C LEU A 56 -1.14 -25.63 -2.57
N ALA A 57 0.16 -25.94 -2.62
CA ALA A 57 0.63 -27.28 -2.97
C ALA A 57 0.12 -28.33 -1.97
N THR A 58 0.17 -28.05 -0.66
CA THR A 58 -0.34 -28.96 0.38
C THR A 58 -1.84 -29.19 0.22
N THR A 59 -2.60 -28.12 0.00
CA THR A 59 -4.05 -28.19 -0.20
C THR A 59 -4.37 -29.00 -1.45
N LEU A 60 -3.70 -28.73 -2.57
CA LEU A 60 -3.90 -29.42 -3.85
C LEU A 60 -3.59 -30.91 -3.75
N VAL A 61 -2.49 -31.29 -3.09
CA VAL A 61 -2.15 -32.69 -2.84
C VAL A 61 -3.23 -33.34 -1.96
N GLY A 62 -3.63 -32.66 -0.88
CA GLY A 62 -4.64 -33.16 0.05
C GLY A 62 -6.01 -33.37 -0.58
N THR A 63 -6.51 -32.41 -1.37
CA THR A 63 -7.79 -32.51 -2.07
C THR A 63 -7.74 -33.62 -3.13
N ASN A 64 -6.73 -33.64 -3.99
CA ASN A 64 -6.62 -34.64 -5.05
C ASN A 64 -6.47 -36.06 -4.50
N LEU A 65 -5.61 -36.25 -3.50
CA LEU A 65 -5.46 -37.57 -2.86
C LEU A 65 -6.79 -38.02 -2.24
N SER A 66 -7.50 -37.11 -1.58
CA SER A 66 -8.78 -37.42 -0.95
C SER A 66 -9.86 -37.80 -1.97
N VAL A 67 -9.96 -37.07 -3.08
CA VAL A 67 -10.89 -37.39 -4.18
C VAL A 67 -10.57 -38.76 -4.77
N VAL A 68 -9.31 -39.02 -5.12
CA VAL A 68 -8.89 -40.26 -5.78
C VAL A 68 -9.11 -41.46 -4.87
N VAL A 69 -8.70 -41.38 -3.61
CA VAL A 69 -8.87 -42.49 -2.66
C VAL A 69 -10.35 -42.71 -2.32
N SER A 70 -11.12 -41.63 -2.08
CA SER A 70 -12.54 -41.73 -1.76
C SER A 70 -13.35 -42.37 -2.90
N SER A 71 -13.13 -41.92 -4.14
CA SER A 71 -13.79 -42.45 -5.34
C SER A 71 -13.37 -43.89 -5.65
N THR A 72 -12.09 -44.24 -5.49
CA THR A 72 -11.59 -45.60 -5.69
C THR A 72 -12.19 -46.57 -4.68
N LEU A 73 -12.22 -46.20 -3.39
CA LEU A 73 -12.82 -47.02 -2.34
C LEU A 73 -14.34 -47.15 -2.48
N ALA A 74 -15.03 -46.09 -2.89
CA ALA A 74 -16.46 -46.13 -3.21
C ALA A 74 -16.74 -47.08 -4.38
N THR A 75 -15.95 -47.00 -5.45
CA THR A 75 -16.06 -47.88 -6.62
C THR A 75 -15.88 -49.33 -6.20
N TYR A 76 -14.82 -49.64 -5.45
CA TYR A 76 -14.55 -50.99 -4.98
C TYR A 76 -15.67 -51.53 -4.08
N PHE A 77 -16.25 -50.67 -3.25
CA PHE A 77 -17.40 -51.03 -2.41
C PHE A 77 -18.62 -51.42 -3.26
N LEU A 78 -18.97 -50.66 -4.30
CA LEU A 78 -20.09 -51.01 -5.18
C LEU A 78 -19.85 -52.32 -5.95
N ILE A 79 -18.62 -52.54 -6.42
CA ILE A 79 -18.23 -53.80 -7.08
C ILE A 79 -18.43 -54.99 -6.12
N ARG A 80 -18.02 -54.84 -4.85
CA ARG A 80 -18.18 -55.90 -3.83
C ARG A 80 -19.65 -56.16 -3.47
N LEU A 81 -20.53 -55.19 -3.65
CA LEU A 81 -21.98 -55.37 -3.50
C LEU A 81 -22.63 -56.05 -4.71
N GLY A 82 -21.87 -56.33 -5.78
CA GLY A 82 -22.39 -56.95 -7.00
C GLY A 82 -23.16 -55.99 -7.91
N ILE A 83 -22.97 -54.67 -7.75
CA ILE A 83 -23.66 -53.67 -8.57
C ILE A 83 -23.02 -53.62 -9.97
N THR A 84 -23.77 -54.08 -10.97
CA THR A 84 -23.39 -53.94 -12.38
C THR A 84 -23.30 -52.46 -12.77
N ASN A 85 -22.34 -52.10 -13.63
CA ASN A 85 -22.08 -50.71 -14.04
C ASN A 85 -21.65 -49.75 -12.92
N SER A 86 -21.00 -50.25 -11.87
CA SER A 86 -20.47 -49.46 -10.74
C SER A 86 -19.72 -48.17 -11.17
N ASN A 87 -18.94 -48.22 -12.26
CA ASN A 87 -18.20 -47.06 -12.77
C ASN A 87 -19.12 -45.93 -13.26
N LEU A 88 -20.25 -46.26 -13.89
CA LEU A 88 -21.23 -45.26 -14.35
C LEU A 88 -21.93 -44.61 -13.15
N TRP A 89 -22.30 -45.40 -12.14
CA TRP A 89 -22.91 -44.90 -10.91
C TRP A 89 -21.99 -43.97 -10.14
N ILE A 90 -20.69 -44.29 -10.01
CA ILE A 90 -19.72 -43.38 -9.39
C ILE A 90 -19.61 -42.08 -10.20
N THR A 91 -19.48 -42.19 -11.51
CA THR A 91 -19.25 -41.02 -12.37
C THR A 91 -20.44 -40.05 -12.34
N PHE A 92 -21.67 -40.57 -12.47
CA PHE A 92 -22.88 -39.74 -12.59
C PHE A 92 -23.53 -39.35 -11.27
N LEU A 93 -23.47 -40.19 -10.22
CA LEU A 93 -24.10 -39.88 -8.93
C LEU A 93 -23.09 -39.44 -7.87
N PHE A 94 -21.98 -40.15 -7.75
CA PHE A 94 -21.02 -39.87 -6.67
C PHE A 94 -20.23 -38.60 -6.92
N THR A 95 -19.79 -38.34 -8.16
CA THR A 95 -19.01 -37.13 -8.49
C THR A 95 -19.75 -35.82 -8.15
N PRO A 96 -21.03 -35.61 -8.55
CA PRO A 96 -21.76 -34.41 -8.15
C PRO A 96 -21.92 -34.27 -6.63
N VAL A 97 -22.15 -35.39 -5.92
CA VAL A 97 -22.23 -35.38 -4.45
C VAL A 97 -20.91 -34.93 -3.84
N VAL A 98 -19.78 -35.47 -4.30
CA VAL A 98 -18.44 -35.05 -3.85
C VAL A 98 -18.20 -33.57 -4.13
N VAL A 99 -18.47 -33.10 -5.35
CA VAL A 99 -18.26 -31.70 -5.72
C VAL A 99 -19.13 -30.77 -4.87
N ILE A 100 -20.40 -31.10 -4.65
CA ILE A 100 -21.30 -30.24 -3.88
C ILE A 100 -20.90 -30.25 -2.39
N PHE A 101 -20.80 -31.43 -1.79
CA PHE A 101 -20.73 -31.56 -0.33
C PHE A 101 -19.31 -31.61 0.23
N ALA A 102 -18.32 -32.05 -0.55
CA ALA A 102 -16.92 -32.09 -0.13
C ALA A 102 -16.07 -30.96 -0.73
N GLU A 103 -16.61 -30.16 -1.66
CA GLU A 103 -15.89 -29.02 -2.23
C GLU A 103 -16.66 -27.71 -2.12
N LEU A 104 -17.82 -27.56 -2.76
CA LEU A 104 -18.56 -26.29 -2.84
C LEU A 104 -19.08 -25.82 -1.47
N VAL A 105 -19.79 -26.69 -0.76
CA VAL A 105 -20.33 -26.36 0.57
C VAL A 105 -19.21 -26.04 1.56
N PRO A 106 -18.14 -26.85 1.70
CA PRO A 106 -17.01 -26.53 2.56
C PRO A 106 -16.30 -25.22 2.19
N LYS A 107 -16.12 -24.93 0.90
CA LYS A 107 -15.56 -23.64 0.45
C LYS A 107 -16.45 -22.47 0.88
N ASN A 108 -17.77 -22.57 0.69
CA ASN A 108 -18.71 -21.53 1.12
C ASN A 108 -18.67 -21.30 2.64
N ILE A 109 -18.62 -22.37 3.42
CA ILE A 109 -18.44 -22.31 4.88
C ILE A 109 -17.11 -21.64 5.22
N GLY A 110 -16.03 -22.05 4.57
CA GLY A 110 -14.69 -21.46 4.71
C GLY A 110 -14.68 -19.94 4.46
N ARG A 111 -15.39 -19.49 3.43
CA ARG A 111 -15.52 -18.06 3.09
C ARG A 111 -16.30 -17.28 4.14
N ASN A 112 -17.44 -17.81 4.60
CA ASN A 112 -18.31 -17.12 5.55
C ASN A 112 -17.72 -17.08 6.97
N TYR A 113 -16.97 -18.11 7.36
CA TYR A 113 -16.35 -18.23 8.70
C TYR A 113 -14.82 -18.13 8.66
N ARG A 114 -14.29 -17.36 7.71
CA ARG A 114 -12.85 -17.28 7.34
C ARG A 114 -11.88 -17.17 8.50
N GLU A 115 -12.12 -16.29 9.47
CA GLU A 115 -11.18 -16.05 10.57
C GLU A 115 -11.18 -17.18 11.61
N LYS A 116 -12.38 -17.63 12.01
CA LYS A 116 -12.53 -18.70 13.00
C LYS A 116 -12.00 -20.01 12.44
N LEU A 117 -12.30 -20.32 11.18
CA LEU A 117 -11.84 -21.54 10.54
C LEU A 117 -10.35 -21.51 10.21
N ALA A 118 -9.81 -20.41 9.67
CA ALA A 118 -8.37 -20.34 9.41
C ALA A 118 -7.53 -20.57 10.67
N THR A 119 -7.93 -19.99 11.81
CA THR A 119 -7.22 -20.22 13.08
C THR A 119 -7.44 -21.64 13.63
N TYR A 120 -8.66 -22.15 13.62
CA TYR A 120 -8.96 -23.49 14.14
C TYR A 120 -8.31 -24.61 13.31
N LEU A 121 -8.34 -24.46 11.98
CA LEU A 121 -7.80 -25.43 11.03
C LEU A 121 -6.28 -25.32 10.84
N ALA A 122 -5.64 -24.24 11.32
CA ALA A 122 -4.19 -24.07 11.18
C ALA A 122 -3.40 -25.24 11.76
N ARG A 123 -3.71 -25.66 12.99
CA ARG A 123 -2.98 -26.76 13.66
C ARG A 123 -3.11 -28.10 12.92
N PRO A 124 -4.32 -28.61 12.59
CA PRO A 124 -4.43 -29.85 11.81
C PRO A 124 -3.83 -29.71 10.40
N PHE A 125 -3.92 -28.53 9.79
CA PHE A 125 -3.31 -28.30 8.47
C PHE A 125 -1.77 -28.39 8.52
N THR A 126 -1.13 -27.84 9.56
CA THR A 126 0.33 -27.96 9.75
C THR A 126 0.77 -29.42 9.84
N PHE A 127 -0.02 -30.29 10.49
CA PHE A 127 0.25 -31.73 10.51
C PHE A 127 0.24 -32.34 9.10
N PHE A 128 -0.78 -32.04 8.28
CA PHE A 128 -0.85 -32.53 6.90
C PHE A 128 0.26 -31.94 6.01
N GLN A 129 0.64 -30.69 6.21
CA GLN A 129 1.77 -30.07 5.51
C GLN A 129 3.09 -30.78 5.82
N ALA A 130 3.29 -31.21 7.07
CA ALA A 130 4.45 -32.01 7.44
C ALA A 130 4.38 -33.42 6.83
N LEU A 131 3.20 -34.06 6.88
CA LEU A 131 2.97 -35.39 6.31
C LEU A 131 3.20 -35.42 4.80
N PHE A 132 2.72 -34.42 4.08
CA PHE A 132 2.86 -34.31 2.62
C PHE A 132 4.14 -33.60 2.20
N SER A 133 5.01 -33.21 3.13
CA SER A 133 6.23 -32.46 2.84
C SER A 133 7.10 -33.04 1.71
N PRO A 134 7.33 -34.37 1.56
CA PRO A 134 8.14 -34.87 0.45
C PRO A 134 7.48 -34.62 -0.92
N PHE A 135 6.15 -34.77 -1.01
CA PHE A 135 5.40 -34.51 -2.24
C PHE A 135 5.27 -33.01 -2.52
N VAL A 136 4.98 -32.23 -1.48
CA VAL A 136 4.86 -30.77 -1.56
C VAL A 136 6.17 -30.15 -2.05
N TYR A 137 7.32 -30.61 -1.53
CA TYR A 137 8.63 -30.13 -1.97
C TYR A 137 8.88 -30.42 -3.46
N ALA A 138 8.50 -31.61 -3.95
CA ALA A 138 8.63 -31.95 -5.36
C ALA A 138 7.76 -31.04 -6.26
N VAL A 139 6.49 -30.85 -5.87
CA VAL A 139 5.56 -29.96 -6.59
C VAL A 139 6.05 -28.52 -6.56
N GLU A 140 6.47 -28.01 -5.40
CA GLU A 140 7.02 -26.67 -5.23
C GLU A 140 8.24 -26.45 -6.14
N LYS A 141 9.20 -27.39 -6.17
CA LYS A 141 10.38 -27.28 -7.04
C LYS A 141 10.00 -27.20 -8.52
N VAL A 142 9.05 -28.03 -8.95
CA VAL A 142 8.58 -28.04 -10.35
C VAL A 142 7.84 -26.73 -10.67
N SER A 143 6.91 -26.32 -9.81
CA SER A 143 6.15 -25.08 -9.97
C SER A 143 7.07 -23.86 -10.03
N VAL A 144 8.02 -23.72 -9.10
CA VAL A 144 8.98 -22.60 -9.08
C VAL A 144 9.87 -22.64 -10.32
N SER A 145 10.41 -23.81 -10.70
CA SER A 145 11.28 -23.92 -11.88
C SER A 145 10.56 -23.54 -13.17
N LEU A 146 9.32 -24.00 -13.36
CA LEU A 146 8.51 -23.65 -14.52
C LEU A 146 8.11 -22.16 -14.49
N THR A 147 7.72 -21.64 -13.33
CA THR A 147 7.37 -20.23 -13.18
C THR A 147 8.56 -19.34 -13.48
N GLU A 148 9.75 -19.64 -12.95
CA GLU A 148 10.98 -18.89 -13.25
C GLU A 148 11.37 -18.99 -14.73
N PHE A 149 11.15 -20.15 -15.36
CA PHE A 149 11.41 -20.37 -16.79
C PHE A 149 10.48 -19.53 -17.68
N PHE A 150 9.18 -19.46 -17.36
CA PHE A 150 8.20 -18.75 -18.20
C PHE A 150 8.03 -17.26 -17.86
N LEU A 151 8.20 -16.86 -16.60
CA LEU A 151 7.88 -15.50 -16.11
C LEU A 151 9.11 -14.68 -15.69
N GLY A 152 10.30 -15.28 -15.66
CA GLY A 152 11.53 -14.63 -15.22
C GLY A 152 11.65 -14.48 -13.69
N ARG A 153 12.89 -14.43 -13.19
CA ARG A 153 13.22 -14.43 -11.75
C ARG A 153 12.79 -13.18 -10.97
N GLU A 154 12.42 -12.10 -11.65
CA GLU A 154 12.14 -10.80 -11.01
C GLU A 154 10.80 -10.76 -10.26
N ARG A 155 9.93 -11.77 -10.41
CA ARG A 155 8.61 -11.80 -9.76
C ARG A 155 8.56 -12.45 -8.37
N ARG A 156 9.70 -12.61 -7.69
CA ARG A 156 9.66 -12.75 -6.22
C ARG A 156 9.20 -11.41 -5.65
N ARG A 157 7.88 -11.24 -5.52
CA ARG A 157 7.27 -10.13 -4.77
C ARG A 157 7.92 -10.16 -3.39
N SER A 158 8.85 -9.25 -3.17
CA SER A 158 9.25 -8.87 -1.85
C SER A 158 7.99 -8.39 -1.13
N LEU A 159 7.81 -8.83 0.12
CA LEU A 159 6.74 -8.43 1.04
C LEU A 159 6.78 -6.92 1.39
N PHE A 160 7.38 -6.07 0.55
CA PHE A 160 7.35 -4.64 0.75
C PHE A 160 5.95 -4.15 0.43
N VAL A 161 5.22 -3.84 1.50
CA VAL A 161 3.91 -3.19 1.44
C VAL A 161 4.06 -1.94 0.56
N THR A 162 3.42 -1.98 -0.60
CA THR A 162 3.40 -0.86 -1.55
C THR A 162 2.58 0.29 -0.98
N LYS A 163 2.76 1.51 -1.50
CA LYS A 163 1.96 2.67 -1.09
C LYS A 163 0.47 2.40 -1.28
N GLU A 164 0.13 1.70 -2.36
CA GLU A 164 -1.23 1.30 -2.72
C GLU A 164 -1.80 0.30 -1.71
N GLU A 165 -1.01 -0.66 -1.25
CA GLU A 165 -1.40 -1.59 -0.18
C GLU A 165 -1.57 -0.89 1.17
N ILE A 166 -0.72 0.09 1.50
CA ILE A 166 -0.90 0.93 2.70
C ILE A 166 -2.22 1.71 2.62
N LYS A 167 -2.54 2.31 1.47
CA LYS A 167 -3.82 3.01 1.27
C LYS A 167 -5.02 2.07 1.40
N ALA A 168 -4.93 0.87 0.82
CA ALA A 168 -5.97 -0.14 0.93
C ALA A 168 -6.20 -0.56 2.40
N LEU A 169 -5.12 -0.70 3.17
CA LEU A 169 -5.16 -0.98 4.59
C LEU A 169 -5.85 0.09 5.43
N ILE A 170 -5.55 1.37 5.15
CA ILE A 170 -6.19 2.51 5.84
C ILE A 170 -7.68 2.54 5.51
N ALA A 171 -8.05 2.35 4.24
CA ALA A 171 -9.45 2.30 3.81
C ALA A 171 -10.22 1.10 4.42
N GLU A 172 -9.57 -0.05 4.59
CA GLU A 172 -10.16 -1.19 5.31
C GLU A 172 -10.32 -0.88 6.80
N GLY A 173 -9.33 -0.22 7.43
CA GLY A 173 -9.42 0.22 8.82
C GLY A 173 -10.59 1.16 9.11
N GLU A 174 -10.88 2.11 8.20
CA GLU A 174 -12.06 2.98 8.26
C GLU A 174 -13.36 2.16 8.18
N LYS A 175 -13.46 1.25 7.21
CA LYS A 175 -14.66 0.39 7.04
C LYS A 175 -14.94 -0.51 8.24
N GLU A 176 -13.90 -0.96 8.93
CA GLU A 176 -14.01 -1.78 10.12
C GLU A 176 -14.21 -0.98 11.42
N GLY A 177 -14.28 0.37 11.33
CA GLY A 177 -14.46 1.25 12.47
C GLY A 177 -13.23 1.34 13.39
N VAL A 178 -12.06 0.92 12.90
CA VAL A 178 -10.77 1.02 13.61
C VAL A 178 -10.20 2.43 13.48
N LEU A 179 -10.50 3.10 12.37
CA LEU A 179 -10.11 4.48 12.09
C LEU A 179 -11.38 5.32 11.87
N GLU A 180 -11.39 6.52 12.42
CA GLU A 180 -12.40 7.51 12.07
C GLU A 180 -12.15 8.08 10.67
N LYS A 181 -13.20 8.62 10.03
CA LYS A 181 -13.09 9.23 8.70
C LYS A 181 -12.03 10.33 8.64
N GLY A 182 -11.97 11.18 9.67
CA GLY A 182 -10.97 12.25 9.78
C GLY A 182 -9.55 11.72 9.94
N GLU A 183 -9.34 10.58 10.61
CA GLU A 183 -8.01 9.99 10.74
C GLU A 183 -7.49 9.46 9.40
N LYS A 184 -8.36 8.87 8.58
CA LYS A 184 -8.00 8.47 7.21
C LYS A 184 -7.66 9.68 6.35
N GLU A 185 -8.51 10.71 6.37
CA GLU A 185 -8.32 11.95 5.58
C GLU A 185 -6.96 12.57 5.91
N ALA A 186 -6.65 12.74 7.20
CA ALA A 186 -5.35 13.24 7.65
C ALA A 186 -4.15 12.40 7.14
N ILE A 187 -4.26 11.06 7.11
CA ILE A 187 -3.20 10.21 6.59
C ILE A 187 -3.06 10.36 5.06
N GLU A 188 -4.16 10.43 4.33
CA GLU A 188 -4.16 10.65 2.88
C GLU A 188 -3.53 11.99 2.51
N ASP A 189 -3.82 13.03 3.29
CA ASP A 189 -3.24 14.35 3.10
C ASP A 189 -1.73 14.38 3.38
N VAL A 190 -1.23 13.63 4.36
CA VAL A 190 0.22 13.46 4.56
C VAL A 190 0.90 12.84 3.33
N PHE A 191 0.24 11.89 2.65
CA PHE A 191 0.76 11.32 1.41
C PHE A 191 0.74 12.34 0.26
N GLN A 192 -0.31 13.17 0.17
CA GLN A 192 -0.42 14.21 -0.84
C GLN A 192 0.61 15.32 -0.61
N PHE A 193 0.82 15.73 0.64
CA PHE A 193 1.81 16.69 1.07
C PHE A 193 3.24 16.35 0.61
N ARG A 194 3.65 15.07 0.73
CA ARG A 194 4.97 14.62 0.23
C ARG A 194 5.12 14.78 -1.28
N GLU A 195 4.01 14.85 -2.01
CA GLU A 195 3.95 14.97 -3.46
C GLU A 195 3.67 16.39 -3.95
N THR A 196 3.26 17.32 -3.09
CA THR A 196 3.02 18.72 -3.50
C THR A 196 4.32 19.35 -4.01
N LYS A 197 4.28 19.87 -5.25
CA LYS A 197 5.43 20.55 -5.88
C LYS A 197 5.33 22.06 -5.69
N LEU A 198 6.48 22.74 -5.60
CA LEU A 198 6.50 24.19 -5.38
C LEU A 198 5.78 24.99 -6.45
N LYS A 199 5.81 24.55 -7.72
CA LYS A 199 5.07 25.22 -8.80
C LYS A 199 3.56 25.29 -8.59
N ASP A 200 3.00 24.41 -7.75
CA ASP A 200 1.56 24.29 -7.53
C ASP A 200 1.10 25.15 -6.33
N VAL A 201 2.04 25.64 -5.50
CA VAL A 201 1.76 26.39 -4.26
C VAL A 201 2.49 27.74 -4.18
N CYS A 202 3.36 28.06 -5.15
CA CYS A 202 4.08 29.32 -5.16
C CYS A 202 3.16 30.49 -5.53
N ILE A 203 3.42 31.66 -4.96
CA ILE A 203 2.75 32.90 -5.35
C ILE A 203 3.25 33.26 -6.75
N PRO A 204 2.38 33.26 -7.78
CA PRO A 204 2.78 33.50 -9.16
C PRO A 204 3.45 34.87 -9.31
N LEU A 205 4.52 34.97 -10.13
CA LEU A 205 5.31 36.20 -10.30
C LEU A 205 4.45 37.43 -10.63
N LYS A 206 3.32 37.26 -11.33
CA LYS A 206 2.37 38.33 -11.68
C LYS A 206 1.69 38.96 -10.46
N GLU A 207 1.51 38.20 -9.39
CA GLU A 207 0.88 38.63 -8.14
C GLU A 207 1.91 39.20 -7.16
N VAL A 208 3.20 38.90 -7.36
CA VAL A 208 4.29 39.36 -6.51
C VAL A 208 4.56 40.84 -6.74
N LYS A 209 4.46 41.64 -5.67
CA LYS A 209 4.92 43.03 -5.67
C LYS A 209 6.45 43.05 -5.61
N THR A 210 7.06 43.36 -6.74
CA THR A 210 8.52 43.43 -6.93
C THR A 210 8.98 44.88 -7.05
N LEU A 211 10.27 45.10 -6.80
CA LEU A 211 10.96 46.37 -7.10
C LEU A 211 11.78 46.19 -8.36
N ASP A 212 11.61 47.05 -9.36
CA ASP A 212 12.50 47.08 -10.51
C ASP A 212 13.87 47.59 -10.07
N TYR A 213 14.93 46.90 -10.48
CA TYR A 213 16.31 47.29 -10.18
C TYR A 213 16.61 48.72 -10.64
N ASN A 214 15.96 49.22 -11.69
CA ASN A 214 16.25 50.55 -12.24
C ASN A 214 15.41 51.67 -11.60
N TYR A 215 14.62 51.38 -10.55
CA TYR A 215 13.83 52.41 -9.89
C TYR A 215 14.68 53.35 -9.01
N PRO A 216 14.39 54.66 -9.02
CA PRO A 216 14.96 55.58 -8.06
C PRO A 216 14.47 55.25 -6.65
N VAL A 217 15.27 55.60 -5.65
CA VAL A 217 14.99 55.24 -4.24
C VAL A 217 13.66 55.83 -3.74
N GLU A 218 13.24 56.98 -4.27
CA GLU A 218 11.97 57.64 -3.98
C GLU A 218 10.78 56.75 -4.38
N LYS A 219 10.86 56.12 -5.57
CA LYS A 219 9.82 55.20 -6.06
C LYS A 219 9.80 53.90 -5.26
N VAL A 220 10.96 53.41 -4.82
CA VAL A 220 11.05 52.27 -3.89
C VAL A 220 10.34 52.59 -2.57
N LYS A 221 10.58 53.78 -2.00
CA LYS A 221 9.92 54.25 -0.77
C LYS A 221 8.40 54.42 -0.96
N GLU A 222 7.96 54.91 -2.11
CA GLU A 222 6.54 55.04 -2.46
C GLU A 222 5.85 53.66 -2.48
N ILE A 223 6.39 52.71 -3.24
CA ILE A 223 5.86 51.33 -3.32
C ILE A 223 5.79 50.69 -1.93
N ALA A 224 6.82 50.91 -1.12
CA ALA A 224 6.85 50.38 0.24
C ALA A 224 5.77 50.98 1.15
N ARG A 225 5.47 52.27 1.03
CA ARG A 225 4.39 52.93 1.78
C ARG A 225 3.01 52.43 1.36
N VAL A 226 2.82 52.14 0.07
CA VAL A 226 1.55 51.64 -0.48
C VAL A 226 1.28 50.20 -0.02
N TYR A 227 2.23 49.29 -0.23
CA TYR A 227 2.00 47.86 -0.02
C TYR A 227 2.39 47.35 1.37
N LYS A 228 3.23 48.09 2.11
CA LYS A 228 3.60 47.82 3.51
C LYS A 228 4.16 46.42 3.80
N PHE A 229 4.76 45.76 2.80
CA PHE A 229 5.47 44.50 3.02
C PHE A 229 6.85 44.76 3.63
N THR A 230 7.35 43.80 4.41
CA THR A 230 8.70 43.92 5.00
C THR A 230 9.80 43.65 3.98
N ARG A 231 9.54 42.74 3.03
CA ARG A 231 10.54 42.25 2.07
C ARG A 231 9.97 42.31 0.66
N TYR A 232 10.70 42.95 -0.24
CA TYR A 232 10.34 43.06 -1.64
C TYR A 232 11.39 42.37 -2.52
N PRO A 233 11.00 41.40 -3.34
CA PRO A 233 11.91 40.82 -4.32
C PRO A 233 12.34 41.88 -5.35
N VAL A 234 13.62 41.91 -5.68
CA VAL A 234 14.18 42.85 -6.65
C VAL A 234 14.31 42.15 -8.01
N PHE A 235 13.68 42.74 -9.02
CA PHE A 235 13.58 42.19 -10.36
C PHE A 235 14.54 42.90 -11.30
N LYS A 236 15.39 42.13 -11.99
CA LYS A 236 16.33 42.64 -13.00
C LYS A 236 16.36 41.67 -14.17
N ASN A 237 16.24 42.17 -15.40
CA ASN A 237 16.40 41.36 -16.62
C ASN A 237 15.55 40.07 -16.64
N LYS A 238 14.28 40.16 -16.22
CA LYS A 238 13.30 39.06 -16.19
C LYS A 238 13.53 38.01 -15.08
N VAL A 239 14.40 38.27 -14.12
CA VAL A 239 14.70 37.36 -13.01
C VAL A 239 14.74 38.13 -11.69
N ILE A 240 14.32 37.48 -10.60
CA ILE A 240 14.53 38.02 -9.25
C ILE A 240 16.00 37.80 -8.86
N VAL A 241 16.72 38.87 -8.57
CA VAL A 241 18.16 38.85 -8.24
C VAL A 241 18.44 38.85 -6.74
N GLY A 242 17.44 39.17 -5.92
CA GLY A 242 17.57 39.29 -4.48
C GLY A 242 16.29 39.83 -3.86
N TYR A 243 16.38 40.29 -2.62
CA TYR A 243 15.29 41.02 -1.97
C TYR A 243 15.82 42.23 -1.18
N LEU A 244 14.99 43.26 -1.07
CA LEU A 244 15.22 44.40 -0.19
C LEU A 244 14.37 44.24 1.06
N ASN A 245 15.00 44.32 2.24
CA ASN A 245 14.26 44.52 3.49
C ASN A 245 14.05 46.03 3.67
N ILE A 246 12.80 46.47 3.74
CA ILE A 246 12.52 47.91 3.76
C ILE A 246 13.09 48.60 5.01
N PHE A 247 13.26 47.89 6.12
CA PHE A 247 13.89 48.43 7.31
C PHE A 247 15.35 48.84 7.05
N ASP A 248 16.09 48.13 6.19
CA ASP A 248 17.47 48.48 5.85
C ASP A 248 17.52 49.86 5.16
N LEU A 249 16.47 50.24 4.43
CA LEU A 249 16.37 51.53 3.76
C LEU A 249 16.16 52.69 4.73
N PHE A 250 15.49 52.44 5.85
CA PHE A 250 15.25 53.45 6.89
C PHE A 250 16.45 53.61 7.82
N TYR A 251 17.12 52.52 8.20
CA TYR A 251 18.20 52.56 9.19
C TYR A 251 19.57 52.95 8.65
N ARG A 252 19.85 52.74 7.35
CA ARG A 252 21.20 52.93 6.79
C ARG A 252 21.40 54.24 6.01
N GLU A 253 20.37 55.08 5.88
CA GLU A 253 20.39 56.36 5.14
C GLU A 253 21.22 56.33 3.83
N SER A 254 21.22 55.21 3.11
CA SER A 254 22.03 55.06 1.90
C SER A 254 21.33 55.73 0.72
N LYS A 255 22.07 56.56 -0.03
CA LYS A 255 21.63 57.07 -1.34
C LYS A 255 21.56 55.97 -2.40
N ASP A 256 22.37 54.92 -2.24
CA ASP A 256 22.38 53.77 -3.15
C ASP A 256 21.75 52.54 -2.48
N TRP A 257 20.46 52.34 -2.77
CA TRP A 257 19.69 51.23 -2.22
C TRP A 257 20.11 49.86 -2.80
N HIS A 258 20.86 49.81 -3.91
CA HIS A 258 21.33 48.56 -4.50
C HIS A 258 22.30 47.81 -3.56
N THR A 259 23.06 48.54 -2.75
CA THR A 259 23.95 47.99 -1.72
C THR A 259 23.20 47.25 -0.60
N LEU A 260 21.90 47.47 -0.48
CA LEU A 260 21.03 46.87 0.53
C LEU A 260 20.32 45.60 0.03
N ILE A 261 20.52 45.23 -1.23
CA ILE A 261 19.93 44.02 -1.81
C ILE A 261 20.61 42.80 -1.19
N ARG A 262 19.81 41.96 -0.52
CA ARG A 262 20.25 40.71 0.06
C ARG A 262 20.02 39.55 -0.92
N PRO A 263 20.90 38.53 -0.92
CA PRO A 263 20.70 37.35 -1.75
C PRO A 263 19.43 36.61 -1.34
N ILE A 264 18.79 35.93 -2.30
CA ILE A 264 17.59 35.13 -2.08
C ILE A 264 17.85 33.68 -2.50
N THR A 265 17.37 32.70 -1.73
CA THR A 265 17.48 31.30 -2.16
C THR A 265 16.62 31.05 -3.40
N HIS A 266 17.19 30.32 -4.36
CA HIS A 266 16.49 29.82 -5.54
C HIS A 266 16.13 28.35 -5.35
N LEU A 267 14.86 28.02 -5.62
CA LEU A 267 14.31 26.67 -5.55
C LEU A 267 13.74 26.28 -6.91
N GLY A 268 13.83 25.01 -7.27
CA GLY A 268 13.25 24.50 -8.52
C GLY A 268 11.74 24.26 -8.37
N GLY A 269 10.94 24.64 -9.36
CA GLY A 269 9.48 24.42 -9.33
C GLY A 269 9.05 22.95 -9.24
N SER A 270 9.94 22.01 -9.58
CA SER A 270 9.72 20.56 -9.42
C SER A 270 10.07 20.02 -8.02
N GLN A 271 10.76 20.80 -7.19
CA GLN A 271 11.07 20.41 -5.81
C GLN A 271 9.78 20.28 -5.01
N ARG A 272 9.82 19.42 -3.99
CA ARG A 272 8.66 19.19 -3.13
C ARG A 272 8.56 20.29 -2.06
N LEU A 273 7.34 20.61 -1.66
CA LEU A 273 7.04 21.63 -0.66
C LEU A 273 7.84 21.39 0.64
N TYR A 274 7.83 20.16 1.16
CA TYR A 274 8.55 19.82 2.39
C TYR A 274 10.06 20.09 2.29
N GLN A 275 10.67 19.87 1.12
CA GLN A 275 12.10 20.12 0.91
C GLN A 275 12.40 21.62 0.99
N ALA A 276 11.55 22.45 0.39
CA ALA A 276 11.67 23.90 0.49
C ALA A 276 11.55 24.41 1.92
N PHE A 277 10.59 23.86 2.68
CA PHE A 277 10.41 24.20 4.08
C PHE A 277 11.69 23.92 4.89
N TYR A 278 12.29 22.73 4.72
CA TYR A 278 13.55 22.39 5.39
C TYR A 278 14.72 23.29 4.97
N ILE A 279 14.85 23.59 3.67
CA ILE A 279 15.90 24.49 3.16
C ILE A 279 15.78 25.89 3.77
N LEU A 280 14.58 26.48 3.73
CA LEU A 280 14.32 27.81 4.29
C LEU A 280 14.54 27.85 5.81
N LYS A 281 14.07 26.82 6.53
CA LYS A 281 14.29 26.68 7.97
C LYS A 281 15.78 26.56 8.32
N ALA A 282 16.54 25.74 7.60
CA ALA A 282 17.97 25.54 7.84
C ALA A 282 18.77 26.83 7.56
N LYS A 283 18.46 27.54 6.48
CA LYS A 283 19.10 28.81 6.13
C LYS A 283 18.61 30.01 6.95
N ARG A 284 17.55 29.84 7.76
CA ARG A 284 16.85 30.90 8.47
C ARG A 284 16.36 32.01 7.53
N GLU A 285 15.97 31.61 6.32
CA GLU A 285 15.42 32.51 5.30
C GLU A 285 13.90 32.44 5.31
N SER A 286 13.23 33.59 5.21
CA SER A 286 11.77 33.67 5.23
C SER A 286 11.13 33.58 3.85
N MET A 287 11.93 33.68 2.77
CA MET A 287 11.46 33.78 1.39
C MET A 287 12.46 33.15 0.43
N ALA A 288 11.96 32.46 -0.59
CA ALA A 288 12.74 31.96 -1.72
C ALA A 288 12.03 32.24 -3.05
N VAL A 289 12.81 32.30 -4.12
CA VAL A 289 12.31 32.39 -5.50
C VAL A 289 12.14 30.98 -6.05
N VAL A 290 10.99 30.72 -6.67
CA VAL A 290 10.75 29.48 -7.40
C VAL A 290 11.10 29.67 -8.87
N MET A 291 11.91 28.78 -9.42
CA MET A 291 12.51 28.87 -10.75
C MET A 291 12.09 27.70 -11.64
N LYS A 292 11.93 27.97 -12.94
CA LYS A 292 11.86 26.94 -14.01
C LYS A 292 12.97 27.23 -15.02
N GLY A 293 14.06 26.49 -14.92
CA GLY A 293 15.30 26.81 -15.63
C GLY A 293 15.82 28.18 -15.19
N LYS A 294 15.98 29.12 -16.12
CA LYS A 294 16.45 30.49 -15.84
C LYS A 294 15.33 31.51 -15.54
N LYS A 295 14.06 31.09 -15.56
CA LYS A 295 12.91 32.01 -15.36
C LYS A 295 12.35 31.90 -13.93
N SER A 296 12.05 33.02 -13.31
CA SER A 296 11.30 33.06 -12.04
C SER A 296 9.82 32.75 -12.31
N LEU A 297 9.30 31.71 -11.67
CA LEU A 297 7.86 31.39 -11.66
C LEU A 297 7.11 32.24 -10.64
N GLY A 298 7.76 32.57 -9.52
CA GLY A 298 7.11 33.18 -8.38
C GLY A 298 7.99 33.14 -7.13
N ILE A 299 7.38 33.35 -5.97
CA ILE A 299 8.04 33.23 -4.67
C ILE A 299 7.28 32.27 -3.75
N VAL A 300 8.00 31.75 -2.77
CA VAL A 300 7.41 31.05 -1.62
C VAL A 300 7.94 31.69 -0.34
N THR A 301 7.08 31.78 0.66
CA THR A 301 7.47 32.25 1.99
C THR A 301 7.34 31.12 2.99
N LEU A 302 8.13 31.16 4.08
CA LEU A 302 8.03 30.17 5.14
C LEU A 302 6.60 30.13 5.74
N GLU A 303 5.95 31.29 5.84
CA GLU A 303 4.57 31.40 6.30
C GLU A 303 3.59 30.71 5.34
N SER A 304 3.71 30.95 4.03
CA SER A 304 2.85 30.30 3.02
C SER A 304 3.04 28.78 3.02
N LEU A 305 4.29 28.31 3.12
CA LEU A 305 4.57 26.87 3.20
C LEU A 305 3.99 26.25 4.46
N MET A 306 4.07 26.95 5.60
CA MET A 306 3.49 26.48 6.86
C MET A 306 1.97 26.47 6.82
N ARG A 307 1.35 27.48 6.21
CA ARG A 307 -0.09 27.53 6.01
C ARG A 307 -0.58 26.37 5.15
N GLU A 308 0.09 26.12 4.03
CA GLU A 308 -0.24 24.98 3.15
C GLU A 308 -0.08 23.63 3.88
N ILE A 309 0.93 23.49 4.75
CA ILE A 309 1.10 22.30 5.60
C ILE A 309 -0.09 22.15 6.56
N LEU A 310 -0.47 23.23 7.26
CA LEU A 310 -1.57 23.19 8.22
C LEU A 310 -2.91 22.95 7.53
N ASP A 311 -3.16 23.58 6.38
CA ASP A 311 -4.37 23.40 5.58
C ASP A 311 -4.47 21.98 5.01
N SER A 312 -3.33 21.31 4.77
CA SER A 312 -3.33 19.90 4.40
C SER A 312 -3.62 18.97 5.59
N ILE A 313 -3.27 19.33 6.83
CA ILE A 313 -3.48 18.45 7.98
C ILE A 313 -4.87 18.65 8.61
N ALA A 314 -5.46 19.84 8.45
CA ALA A 314 -6.72 20.24 9.09
C ALA A 314 -7.97 20.10 8.19
N LYS A 315 -7.81 19.55 6.97
CA LYS A 315 -8.93 19.15 6.12
C LYS A 315 -9.46 17.78 6.50
#